data_AF-A0A0C4F6P7-F1
#
_entry.id   AF-A0A0C4F6P7-F1
#
_cell.length_a   1.000
_cell.length_b   1.000
_cell.length_c   1.000
_cell.angle_alpha   90.00
_cell.angle_beta   90.00
_cell.angle_gamma   90.00
#
_symmetry.space_group_name_H-M   'P 1'
#
loop_
_entity.id
_entity.type
_entity.pdbx_description
1 polymer ?
#
loop_
_entity_poly.entity_id
_entity_poly.type
_entity_poly.pdbx_seq_one_letter_code
_entity_poly.pdbx_strand_id
1 'polypeptide(L)'
;MEQQKAIPRELLAVVQYLRSKAELKTKTGVLEGKRHDYFKGKAAIKALLSPSYAKIHPSSSPPITDEAAATALLNTIIPYAFFLRVERTSQSIAGAKVLQINPAQLFDGESYYAWLYDGNQLMVIAGAALMVLVVLAGVMFPLWPMSLRIGVWYLSMAALGFVGLFFVIAIIRLILYIITWIAVSPGIWLFPNLFEDVGFVDSFIPLWAWDIPPPKKVKKSKAEKLAEKEQKKANKKSKLTNGATEAAVASSGNDTPAKED
;
A
#
# COMPACT_ATOMS: atom_id res chain seq x y z
N MET A 1 3.14 -1.56 -29.83
CA MET A 1 4.17 -2.39 -29.16
C MET A 1 5.58 -1.94 -29.48
N GLU A 2 5.95 -1.68 -30.75
CA GLU A 2 7.33 -1.25 -31.08
C GLU A 2 7.71 0.10 -30.45
N GLN A 3 6.79 1.06 -30.44
CA GLN A 3 6.98 2.36 -29.78
C GLN A 3 7.28 2.21 -28.28
N GLN A 4 6.66 1.26 -27.59
CA GLN A 4 6.89 1.01 -26.17
C GLN A 4 8.30 0.47 -25.89
N LYS A 5 8.97 -0.19 -26.84
CA LYS A 5 10.33 -0.73 -26.66
C LYS A 5 11.41 0.36 -26.73
N ALA A 6 11.11 1.49 -27.37
CA ALA A 6 12.05 2.59 -27.57
C ALA A 6 12.14 3.56 -26.38
N ILE A 7 11.38 3.33 -25.30
CA ILE A 7 11.33 4.24 -24.16
C ILE A 7 12.64 4.19 -23.33
N PRO A 8 13.18 5.35 -22.91
CA PRO A 8 14.26 5.40 -21.94
C PRO A 8 13.87 4.75 -20.60
N ARG A 9 14.85 4.12 -19.94
CA ARG A 9 14.65 3.44 -18.64
C ARG A 9 14.04 4.35 -17.58
N GLU A 10 14.43 5.62 -17.58
CA GLU A 10 13.93 6.65 -16.67
C GLU A 10 12.42 6.84 -16.80
N LEU A 11 11.92 7.04 -18.04
CA LEU A 11 10.50 7.24 -18.31
C LEU A 11 9.69 5.96 -18.08
N LEU A 12 10.28 4.80 -18.38
CA LEU A 12 9.69 3.51 -18.09
C LEU A 12 9.45 3.30 -16.60
N ALA A 13 10.39 3.71 -15.74
CA ALA A 13 10.23 3.62 -14.28
C ALA A 13 9.02 4.44 -13.80
N VAL A 14 8.80 5.62 -14.38
CA VAL A 14 7.62 6.44 -14.08
C VAL A 14 6.33 5.74 -14.49
N VAL A 15 6.28 5.17 -15.70
CA VAL A 15 5.12 4.41 -16.18
C VAL A 15 4.83 3.21 -15.28
N GLN A 16 5.86 2.44 -14.90
CA GLN A 16 5.71 1.29 -14.01
C GLN A 16 5.22 1.70 -12.62
N TYR A 17 5.73 2.81 -12.07
CA TYR A 17 5.24 3.37 -10.83
C TYR A 17 3.75 3.72 -10.93
N LEU A 18 3.35 4.46 -11.97
CA LEU A 18 1.96 4.87 -12.19
C LEU A 18 1.02 3.66 -12.37
N ARG A 19 1.47 2.59 -13.03
CA ARG A 19 0.65 1.39 -13.26
C ARG A 19 0.52 0.50 -12.04
N SER A 20 1.57 0.33 -11.24
CA SER A 20 1.64 -0.72 -10.20
C SER A 20 1.69 -0.23 -8.76
N LYS A 21 2.33 0.92 -8.49
CA LYS A 21 2.65 1.39 -7.14
C LYS A 21 1.91 2.67 -6.73
N ALA A 22 1.44 3.44 -7.69
CA ALA A 22 0.79 4.73 -7.47
C ALA A 22 -0.66 4.64 -6.96
N GLU A 23 -1.26 3.44 -6.90
CA GLU A 23 -2.65 3.19 -6.47
C GLU A 23 -3.66 4.15 -7.13
N LEU A 24 -3.50 4.37 -8.45
CA LEU A 24 -4.39 5.24 -9.20
C LEU A 24 -5.82 4.67 -9.19
N LYS A 25 -6.81 5.55 -9.00
CA LYS A 25 -8.22 5.19 -9.20
C LYS A 25 -8.48 4.93 -10.68
N THR A 26 -8.41 3.68 -11.08
CA THR A 26 -8.73 3.22 -12.44
C THR A 26 -10.19 2.75 -12.54
N LYS A 27 -10.73 2.83 -13.75
CA LYS A 27 -12.04 2.27 -14.13
C LYS A 27 -11.87 1.48 -15.42
N THR A 28 -12.69 0.47 -15.63
CA THR A 28 -12.66 -0.30 -16.88
C THR A 28 -13.57 0.34 -17.94
N GLY A 29 -13.06 0.50 -19.15
CA GLY A 29 -13.80 0.96 -20.33
C GLY A 29 -13.53 0.06 -21.54
N VAL A 30 -14.33 0.19 -22.59
CA VAL A 30 -14.15 -0.56 -23.85
C VAL A 30 -13.58 0.37 -24.89
N LEU A 31 -12.36 0.11 -25.34
CA LEU A 31 -11.68 0.81 -26.42
C LEU A 31 -11.47 -0.18 -27.57
N GLU A 32 -11.97 0.14 -28.76
CA GLU A 32 -11.85 -0.73 -29.96
C GLU A 32 -12.32 -2.18 -29.72
N GLY A 33 -13.40 -2.35 -28.94
CA GLY A 33 -13.96 -3.66 -28.60
C GLY A 33 -13.22 -4.43 -27.51
N LYS A 34 -12.07 -3.95 -27.02
CA LYS A 34 -11.30 -4.56 -25.92
C LYS A 34 -11.44 -3.75 -24.63
N ARG A 35 -11.45 -4.44 -23.49
CA ARG A 35 -11.49 -3.79 -22.18
C ARG A 35 -10.11 -3.26 -21.82
N HIS A 36 -10.05 -1.99 -21.47
CA HIS A 36 -8.85 -1.32 -20.98
C HIS A 36 -9.19 -0.54 -19.71
N ASP A 37 -8.21 -0.47 -18.80
CA ASP A 37 -8.33 0.39 -17.64
C ASP A 37 -8.01 1.82 -18.03
N TYR A 38 -8.81 2.76 -17.56
CA TYR A 38 -8.57 4.19 -17.75
C TYR A 38 -8.58 4.94 -16.44
N PHE A 39 -7.85 6.05 -16.39
CA PHE A 39 -7.71 6.94 -15.24
C PHE A 39 -7.93 8.40 -15.66
N LYS A 40 -8.08 9.29 -14.67
CA LYS A 40 -8.16 10.74 -14.92
C LYS A 40 -6.78 11.36 -14.80
N GLY A 41 -6.39 12.27 -15.70
CA GLY A 41 -5.07 12.91 -15.74
C GLY A 41 -4.64 13.51 -14.39
N LYS A 42 -5.54 14.22 -13.71
CA LYS A 42 -5.33 14.78 -12.36
C LYS A 42 -4.86 13.74 -11.34
N ALA A 43 -5.30 12.49 -11.44
CA ALA A 43 -4.87 11.44 -10.54
C ALA A 43 -3.40 11.07 -10.76
N ALA A 44 -2.95 11.05 -12.02
CA ALA A 44 -1.55 10.81 -12.35
C ALA A 44 -0.65 11.95 -11.88
N ILE A 45 -1.04 13.21 -12.10
CA ILE A 45 -0.31 14.38 -11.58
C ILE A 45 -0.18 14.28 -10.05
N LYS A 46 -1.29 14.02 -9.34
CA LYS A 46 -1.29 13.87 -7.89
C LYS A 46 -0.39 12.72 -7.41
N ALA A 47 -0.33 11.61 -8.15
CA ALA A 47 0.55 10.51 -7.82
C ALA A 47 2.03 10.87 -7.98
N LEU A 48 2.40 11.61 -9.03
CA LEU A 48 3.77 12.08 -9.23
C LEU A 48 4.21 13.08 -8.16
N LEU A 49 3.30 13.91 -7.65
CA LEU A 49 3.56 14.83 -6.54
C LEU A 49 3.55 14.15 -5.16
N SER A 50 3.26 12.85 -5.10
CA SER A 50 3.13 12.15 -3.82
C SER A 50 4.49 11.73 -3.25
N PRO A 51 4.62 11.61 -1.91
CA PRO A 51 5.87 11.17 -1.28
C PRO A 51 6.30 9.75 -1.67
N SER A 52 5.40 8.92 -2.23
CA SER A 52 5.75 7.58 -2.67
C SER A 52 6.54 7.59 -3.98
N TYR A 53 6.33 8.58 -4.84
CA TYR A 53 7.12 8.78 -6.05
C TYR A 53 8.56 9.21 -5.72
N ALA A 54 8.73 10.11 -4.74
CA ALA A 54 10.04 10.56 -4.28
C ALA A 54 10.97 9.42 -3.80
N LYS A 55 10.41 8.30 -3.33
CA LYS A 55 11.18 7.11 -2.90
C LYS A 55 11.63 6.22 -4.05
N ILE A 56 10.96 6.31 -5.20
CA ILE A 56 11.19 5.46 -6.38
C ILE A 56 11.92 6.23 -7.48
N HIS A 57 12.13 7.53 -7.27
CA HIS A 57 12.82 8.44 -8.17
C HIS A 57 14.15 7.84 -8.61
N PRO A 58 14.36 7.60 -9.91
CA PRO A 58 15.68 7.33 -10.42
C PRO A 58 16.50 8.62 -10.33
N SER A 59 17.77 8.48 -9.95
CA SER A 59 18.68 9.57 -9.55
C SER A 59 19.00 10.61 -10.64
N SER A 60 18.36 10.54 -11.81
CA SER A 60 18.72 11.31 -13.01
C SER A 60 17.64 12.30 -13.50
N SER A 61 16.50 12.47 -12.82
CA SER A 61 15.44 13.41 -13.21
C SER A 61 15.24 14.51 -12.15
N PRO A 62 15.02 15.78 -12.53
CA PRO A 62 14.77 16.86 -11.57
C PRO A 62 13.57 16.53 -10.67
N PRO A 63 13.63 16.91 -9.38
CA PRO A 63 12.53 16.66 -8.45
C PRO A 63 11.25 17.30 -8.98
N ILE A 64 10.20 16.49 -9.17
CA ILE A 64 8.90 16.99 -9.62
C ILE A 64 8.20 17.65 -8.43
N THR A 65 8.44 18.95 -8.26
CA THR A 65 7.78 19.77 -7.23
C THR A 65 6.51 20.44 -7.74
N ASP A 66 6.42 20.66 -9.05
CA ASP A 66 5.36 21.43 -9.68
C ASP A 66 4.45 20.60 -10.58
N GLU A 67 3.18 20.97 -10.65
CA GLU A 67 2.19 20.39 -11.56
C GLU A 67 2.57 20.57 -13.04
N ALA A 68 3.23 21.69 -13.37
CA ALA A 68 3.74 21.95 -14.71
C ALA A 68 4.86 20.96 -15.09
N ALA A 69 5.78 20.66 -14.17
CA ALA A 69 6.84 19.69 -14.40
C ALA A 69 6.28 18.27 -14.56
N ALA A 70 5.29 17.89 -13.75
CA ALA A 70 4.61 16.60 -13.87
C ALA A 70 3.90 16.45 -15.24
N THR A 71 3.24 17.51 -15.68
CA THR A 71 2.53 17.57 -16.98
C THR A 71 3.52 17.49 -18.15
N ALA A 72 4.64 18.22 -18.08
CA ALA A 72 5.69 18.15 -19.10
C ALA A 72 6.28 16.73 -19.20
N LEU A 73 6.55 16.09 -18.06
CA LEU A 73 7.05 14.71 -18.04
C LEU A 73 6.04 13.73 -18.65
N LEU A 74 4.76 13.83 -18.30
CA LEU A 74 3.72 12.96 -18.88
C LEU A 74 3.55 13.19 -20.39
N ASN A 75 3.72 14.41 -20.87
CA ASN A 75 3.76 14.71 -22.31
C ASN A 75 4.90 13.98 -23.03
N THR A 76 6.08 13.86 -22.41
CA THR A 76 7.20 13.09 -23.02
C THR A 76 6.93 11.59 -23.12
N ILE A 77 6.00 11.06 -22.32
CA ILE A 77 5.68 9.62 -22.29
C ILE A 77 4.63 9.24 -23.35
N ILE A 78 3.72 10.16 -23.70
CA ILE A 78 2.61 9.90 -24.63
C ILE A 78 3.07 9.29 -25.98
N PRO A 79 4.16 9.77 -26.64
CA PRO A 79 4.61 9.21 -27.91
C PRO A 79 4.94 7.72 -27.89
N TYR A 80 5.24 7.16 -26.71
CA TYR A 80 5.55 5.73 -26.55
C TYR A 80 4.29 4.86 -26.38
N ALA A 81 3.10 5.46 -26.35
CA ALA A 81 1.80 4.77 -26.33
C ALA A 81 1.63 3.78 -25.15
N PHE A 82 2.12 4.13 -23.95
CA PHE A 82 1.79 3.40 -22.72
C PHE A 82 0.38 3.71 -22.20
N PHE A 83 -0.06 4.93 -22.44
CA PHE A 83 -1.44 5.37 -22.23
C PHE A 83 -1.80 6.38 -23.32
N LEU A 84 -3.08 6.43 -23.70
CA LEU A 84 -3.59 7.37 -24.70
C LEU A 84 -4.73 8.20 -24.12
N ARG A 85 -4.82 9.46 -24.56
CA ARG A 85 -5.96 10.32 -24.24
C ARG A 85 -7.22 9.76 -24.87
N VAL A 86 -8.25 9.58 -24.05
CA VAL A 86 -9.54 9.04 -24.45
C VAL A 86 -10.69 9.89 -23.93
N GLU A 87 -11.78 9.86 -24.67
CA GLU A 87 -13.06 10.43 -24.29
C GLU A 87 -14.06 9.32 -23.98
N ARG A 88 -14.95 9.59 -23.02
CA ARG A 88 -15.99 8.65 -22.64
C ARG A 88 -17.23 8.97 -23.44
N THR A 89 -17.68 8.04 -24.25
CA THR A 89 -18.96 8.13 -24.94
C THR A 89 -20.10 7.85 -23.95
N SER A 90 -21.32 8.29 -24.28
CA SER A 90 -22.54 7.97 -23.52
C SER A 90 -22.93 6.49 -23.62
N GLN A 91 -22.39 5.77 -24.61
CA GLN A 91 -22.64 4.36 -24.83
C GLN A 91 -21.85 3.47 -23.85
N SER A 92 -22.45 2.34 -23.49
CA SER A 92 -21.80 1.31 -22.67
C SER A 92 -22.02 -0.07 -23.25
N ILE A 93 -20.99 -0.90 -23.24
CA ILE A 93 -21.04 -2.29 -23.68
C ILE A 93 -20.76 -3.17 -22.46
N ALA A 94 -21.69 -4.08 -22.15
CA ALA A 94 -21.58 -5.00 -21.01
C ALA A 94 -21.20 -4.31 -19.68
N GLY A 95 -21.81 -3.17 -19.39
CA GLY A 95 -21.61 -2.38 -18.16
C GLY A 95 -20.36 -1.49 -18.14
N ALA A 96 -19.51 -1.52 -19.17
CA ALA A 96 -18.33 -0.67 -19.28
C ALA A 96 -18.56 0.45 -20.33
N LYS A 97 -18.10 1.67 -20.03
CA LYS A 97 -18.26 2.82 -20.95
C LYS A 97 -17.38 2.64 -22.19
N VAL A 98 -17.92 2.98 -23.35
CA VAL A 98 -17.14 3.03 -24.60
C VAL A 98 -16.21 4.23 -24.55
N LEU A 99 -14.95 3.99 -24.92
CA LEU A 99 -13.88 4.97 -24.98
C LEU A 99 -13.54 5.23 -26.45
N GLN A 100 -13.35 6.50 -26.79
CA GLN A 100 -12.88 6.93 -28.11
C GLN A 100 -11.53 7.64 -27.97
N ILE A 101 -10.61 7.35 -28.89
CA ILE A 101 -9.29 7.99 -28.90
C ILE A 101 -9.45 9.44 -29.33
N ASN A 102 -8.91 10.37 -28.56
CA ASN A 102 -8.85 11.76 -28.98
C ASN A 102 -7.64 11.94 -29.96
N PRO A 103 -7.82 12.52 -31.15
CA PRO A 103 -6.71 12.71 -32.10
C PRO A 103 -5.62 13.68 -31.58
N ALA A 104 -5.97 14.62 -30.70
CA ALA A 104 -5.03 15.52 -30.04
C ALA A 104 -4.44 14.87 -28.78
N GLN A 105 -3.27 14.26 -28.93
CA GLN A 105 -2.54 13.55 -27.87
C GLN A 105 -1.63 14.47 -27.04
N LEU A 106 -2.16 15.61 -26.61
CA LEU A 106 -1.51 16.47 -25.60
C LEU A 106 -2.05 16.13 -24.21
N PHE A 107 -1.14 16.01 -23.24
CA PHE A 107 -1.49 15.75 -21.86
C PHE A 107 -2.19 16.94 -21.23
N ASP A 108 -3.42 16.69 -20.80
CA ASP A 108 -4.27 17.55 -20.00
C ASP A 108 -4.74 16.80 -18.73
N GLY A 109 -4.77 17.51 -17.60
CA GLY A 109 -5.19 16.96 -16.30
C GLY A 109 -6.69 16.62 -16.24
N GLU A 110 -7.54 17.37 -16.93
CA GLU A 110 -9.00 17.12 -16.88
C GLU A 110 -9.47 15.94 -17.72
N SER A 111 -8.64 15.54 -18.68
CA SER A 111 -8.92 14.46 -19.62
C SER A 111 -8.71 13.06 -19.02
N TYR A 112 -9.26 12.05 -19.71
CA TYR A 112 -9.10 10.63 -19.35
C TYR A 112 -8.03 9.97 -20.20
N TYR A 113 -7.37 8.96 -19.63
CA TYR A 113 -6.32 8.21 -20.30
C TYR A 113 -6.56 6.73 -20.13
N ALA A 114 -6.55 5.97 -21.24
CA ALA A 114 -6.62 4.53 -21.22
C ALA A 114 -5.20 3.94 -21.21
N TRP A 115 -4.97 2.98 -20.31
CA TRP A 115 -3.75 2.18 -20.29
C TRP A 115 -3.74 1.21 -21.47
N LEU A 116 -2.60 1.18 -22.18
CA LEU A 116 -2.26 0.19 -23.19
C LEU A 116 -1.08 -0.69 -22.73
N TYR A 117 -0.76 -0.62 -21.44
CA TYR A 117 0.34 -1.33 -20.82
C TYR A 117 -0.15 -2.16 -19.66
N ASP A 118 -0.03 -3.48 -19.80
CA ASP A 118 -0.52 -4.45 -18.84
C ASP A 118 0.48 -4.76 -17.71
N GLY A 119 1.60 -4.02 -17.63
CA GLY A 119 2.63 -4.21 -16.61
C GLY A 119 3.64 -5.31 -16.98
N ASN A 120 4.22 -5.94 -15.97
CA ASN A 120 5.21 -7.01 -16.18
C ASN A 120 4.52 -8.34 -16.48
N GLN A 121 4.18 -8.56 -17.75
CA GLN A 121 3.50 -9.77 -18.21
C GLN A 121 4.30 -11.05 -17.89
N LEU A 122 5.63 -10.98 -17.75
CA LEU A 122 6.46 -12.11 -17.36
C LEU A 122 6.15 -12.61 -15.95
N MET A 123 5.88 -11.72 -14.99
CA MET A 123 5.49 -12.14 -13.63
C MET A 123 4.13 -12.82 -13.64
N VAL A 124 3.19 -12.34 -14.45
CA VAL A 124 1.87 -12.96 -14.60
C VAL A 124 2.00 -14.35 -15.22
N ILE A 125 2.78 -14.48 -16.30
CA ILE A 125 3.03 -15.77 -16.97
C ILE A 125 3.78 -16.72 -16.04
N ALA A 126 4.83 -16.25 -15.34
CA ALA A 126 5.59 -17.06 -14.40
C ALA A 126 4.71 -17.53 -13.22
N GLY A 127 3.85 -16.65 -12.68
CA GLY A 127 2.88 -17.00 -11.66
C GLY A 127 1.86 -18.04 -12.15
N ALA A 128 1.34 -17.88 -13.37
CA ALA A 128 0.45 -18.85 -13.98
C ALA A 128 1.15 -20.22 -14.22
N ALA A 129 2.39 -20.21 -14.73
CA ALA A 129 3.18 -21.42 -14.90
C ALA A 129 3.48 -22.11 -13.56
N LEU A 130 3.83 -21.36 -12.53
CA LEU A 130 4.03 -21.87 -11.17
C LEU A 130 2.75 -22.52 -10.63
N MET A 131 1.60 -21.86 -10.79
CA MET A 131 0.31 -22.42 -10.37
C MET A 131 0.04 -23.76 -11.06
N VAL A 132 0.27 -23.84 -12.37
CA VAL A 132 0.11 -25.09 -13.13
C VAL A 132 1.07 -26.16 -12.62
N LEU A 133 2.34 -25.84 -12.37
CA LEU A 133 3.33 -26.78 -11.82
C LEU A 133 2.92 -27.31 -10.44
N VAL A 134 2.39 -26.45 -9.56
CA VAL A 134 1.91 -26.87 -8.22
C VAL A 134 0.75 -27.85 -8.34
N VAL A 135 -0.24 -27.55 -9.18
CA VAL A 135 -1.39 -28.43 -9.41
C VAL A 135 -0.92 -29.76 -10.04
N LEU A 136 -0.05 -29.70 -11.04
CA LEU A 136 0.51 -30.88 -11.70
C LEU A 136 1.28 -31.75 -10.70
N ALA A 137 2.14 -31.15 -9.87
CA ALA A 137 2.86 -31.87 -8.83
C ALA A 137 1.91 -32.59 -7.87
N GLY A 138 0.82 -31.94 -7.46
CA GLY A 138 -0.21 -32.54 -6.61
C GLY A 138 -0.93 -33.72 -7.26
N VAL A 139 -1.37 -33.56 -8.52
CA VAL A 139 -2.04 -34.65 -9.27
C VAL A 139 -1.08 -35.82 -9.53
N MET A 140 0.21 -35.53 -9.75
CA MET A 140 1.25 -36.54 -9.95
C MET A 140 1.75 -37.17 -8.65
N PHE A 141 1.19 -36.87 -7.48
CA PHE A 141 1.55 -37.51 -6.21
C PHE A 141 1.68 -39.07 -6.29
N PRO A 142 0.82 -39.79 -7.03
CA PRO A 142 0.96 -41.24 -7.22
C PRO A 142 2.25 -41.69 -7.94
N LEU A 143 2.90 -40.79 -8.68
CA LEU A 143 4.16 -41.02 -9.40
C LEU A 143 5.40 -40.57 -8.63
N TRP A 144 5.23 -39.93 -7.46
CA TRP A 144 6.38 -39.42 -6.69
C TRP A 144 7.25 -40.57 -6.18
N PRO A 145 8.59 -40.39 -6.09
CA PRO A 145 9.47 -41.36 -5.46
C PRO A 145 9.11 -41.56 -3.99
N MET A 146 9.37 -42.77 -3.46
CA MET A 146 8.98 -43.15 -2.09
C MET A 146 9.51 -42.18 -1.02
N SER A 147 10.73 -41.66 -1.20
CA SER A 147 11.35 -40.70 -0.28
C SER A 147 10.55 -39.41 -0.11
N LEU A 148 9.97 -38.87 -1.20
CA LEU A 148 9.17 -37.65 -1.14
C LEU A 148 7.81 -37.90 -0.47
N ARG A 149 7.19 -39.06 -0.69
CA ARG A 149 5.93 -39.43 -0.02
C ARG A 149 6.12 -39.52 1.49
N ILE A 150 7.23 -40.11 1.91
CA ILE A 150 7.65 -40.15 3.31
C ILE A 150 7.87 -38.74 3.87
N GLY A 151 8.53 -37.85 3.11
CA GLY A 151 8.69 -36.45 3.50
C GLY A 151 7.36 -35.73 3.72
N VAL A 152 6.41 -35.89 2.80
CA VAL A 152 5.05 -35.34 2.94
C VAL A 152 4.32 -35.93 4.14
N TRP A 153 4.48 -37.22 4.41
CA TRP A 153 3.89 -37.86 5.58
C TRP A 153 4.42 -37.28 6.89
N TYR A 154 5.75 -37.12 7.03
CA TYR A 154 6.34 -36.48 8.21
C TYR A 154 5.92 -35.03 8.35
N LEU A 155 5.87 -34.28 7.24
CA LEU A 155 5.41 -32.89 7.24
C LEU A 155 3.94 -32.79 7.67
N SER A 156 3.09 -33.71 7.21
CA SER A 156 1.68 -33.81 7.60
C SER A 156 1.53 -34.14 9.09
N MET A 157 2.30 -35.11 9.61
CA MET A 157 2.32 -35.43 11.03
C MET A 157 2.83 -34.28 11.89
N ALA A 158 3.84 -33.54 11.43
CA ALA A 158 4.34 -32.35 12.10
C ALA A 158 3.30 -31.22 12.13
N ALA A 159 2.62 -30.96 11.00
CA ALA A 159 1.54 -29.99 10.92
C ALA A 159 0.36 -30.38 11.83
N LEU A 160 -0.02 -31.66 11.86
CA LEU A 160 -1.06 -32.17 12.75
C LEU A 160 -0.67 -32.04 14.22
N GLY A 161 0.59 -32.32 14.57
CA GLY A 161 1.13 -32.12 15.91
C GLY A 161 1.10 -30.65 16.33
N PHE A 162 1.46 -29.73 15.41
CA PHE A 162 1.37 -28.28 15.65
C PHE A 162 -0.07 -27.85 15.89
N VAL A 163 -1.02 -28.28 15.05
CA VAL A 163 -2.45 -28.01 15.25
C VAL A 163 -2.94 -28.59 16.59
N GLY A 164 -2.55 -29.82 16.92
CA GLY A 164 -2.88 -30.45 18.19
C GLY A 164 -2.35 -29.67 19.40
N LEU A 165 -1.14 -29.12 19.32
CA LEU A 165 -0.56 -28.26 20.34
C LEU A 165 -1.41 -27.01 20.59
N PHE A 166 -1.90 -26.35 19.52
CA PHE A 166 -2.82 -25.22 19.66
C PHE A 166 -4.12 -25.60 20.38
N PHE A 167 -4.68 -26.77 20.08
CA PHE A 167 -5.85 -27.28 20.80
C PHE A 167 -5.58 -27.54 22.27
N VAL A 168 -4.45 -28.17 22.60
CA VAL A 168 -4.05 -28.41 24.00
C VAL A 168 -3.91 -27.09 24.75
N ILE A 169 -3.23 -26.10 24.17
CA ILE A 169 -3.11 -24.76 24.78
C ILE A 169 -4.48 -24.11 24.97
N ALA A 170 -5.38 -24.21 23.99
CA ALA A 170 -6.73 -23.67 24.09
C ALA A 170 -7.56 -24.36 25.20
N ILE A 171 -7.42 -25.68 25.37
CA ILE A 171 -8.09 -26.43 26.44
C ILE A 171 -7.52 -26.02 27.81
N ILE A 172 -6.20 -25.96 27.96
CA ILE A 172 -5.56 -25.50 29.21
C ILE A 172 -6.03 -24.09 29.55
N ARG A 173 -6.04 -23.18 28.57
CA ARG A 173 -6.56 -21.81 28.71
C ARG A 173 -7.99 -21.81 29.23
N LEU A 174 -8.88 -22.63 28.65
CA LEU A 174 -10.28 -22.73 29.06
C LEU A 174 -10.43 -23.26 30.50
N ILE A 175 -9.71 -24.32 30.85
CA ILE A 175 -9.75 -24.92 32.20
C ILE A 175 -9.28 -23.90 33.23
N LEU A 176 -8.14 -23.23 32.99
CA LEU A 176 -7.61 -22.20 33.89
C LEU A 176 -8.60 -21.04 34.07
N TYR A 177 -9.21 -20.60 32.98
CA TYR A 177 -10.22 -19.54 33.03
C TYR A 177 -11.43 -19.95 33.87
N ILE A 178 -11.99 -21.16 33.68
CA ILE A 178 -13.14 -21.64 34.46
C ILE A 178 -12.80 -21.73 35.96
N ILE A 179 -11.66 -22.32 36.30
CA ILE A 179 -11.24 -22.46 37.71
C ILE A 179 -11.06 -21.10 38.36
N THR A 180 -10.33 -20.19 37.69
CA THR A 180 -10.03 -18.87 38.24
C THR A 180 -11.25 -17.98 38.29
N TRP A 181 -12.16 -18.06 37.30
CA TRP A 181 -13.42 -17.34 37.34
C TRP A 181 -14.25 -17.66 38.59
N ILE A 182 -14.29 -18.93 38.99
CA ILE A 182 -15.02 -19.40 40.19
C ILE A 182 -14.29 -19.02 41.48
N ALA A 183 -12.95 -19.16 41.52
CA ALA A 183 -12.17 -18.95 42.74
C ALA A 183 -11.83 -17.47 43.01
N VAL A 184 -11.40 -16.74 41.98
CA VAL A 184 -10.90 -15.36 42.04
C VAL A 184 -11.33 -14.62 40.77
N SER A 185 -12.49 -13.98 40.78
CA SER A 185 -12.90 -13.08 39.69
C SER A 185 -11.98 -11.85 39.66
N PRO A 186 -11.39 -11.42 38.51
CA PRO A 186 -11.59 -11.88 37.12
C PRO A 186 -10.78 -13.12 36.73
N GLY A 187 -11.25 -13.88 35.73
CA GLY A 187 -10.56 -15.09 35.26
C GLY A 187 -9.16 -14.80 34.68
N ILE A 188 -8.22 -15.73 34.87
CA ILE A 188 -6.90 -15.70 34.23
C ILE A 188 -7.04 -16.14 32.79
N TRP A 189 -6.40 -15.37 31.90
CA TRP A 189 -6.35 -15.60 30.47
C TRP A 189 -4.92 -15.93 30.05
N LEU A 190 -4.67 -17.20 29.73
CA LEU A 190 -3.36 -17.69 29.28
C LEU A 190 -3.10 -17.28 27.83
N PHE A 191 -1.90 -16.76 27.53
CA PHE A 191 -1.47 -16.25 26.22
C PHE A 191 -2.50 -15.33 25.55
N PRO A 192 -2.75 -14.11 26.07
CA PRO A 192 -3.73 -13.18 25.50
C PRO A 192 -3.56 -12.95 24.00
N ASN A 193 -2.32 -12.83 23.54
CA ASN A 193 -1.98 -12.47 22.17
C ASN A 193 -1.93 -13.66 21.19
N LEU A 194 -2.26 -14.88 21.62
CA LEU A 194 -2.12 -16.09 20.79
C LEU A 194 -2.93 -16.04 19.48
N PHE A 195 -4.04 -15.30 19.49
CA PHE A 195 -4.93 -15.11 18.33
C PHE A 195 -5.00 -13.65 17.88
N GLU A 196 -4.09 -12.79 18.37
CA GLU A 196 -3.99 -11.41 17.91
C GLU A 196 -3.02 -11.31 16.72
N ASP A 197 -3.18 -10.26 15.91
CA ASP A 197 -2.34 -9.96 14.74
C ASP A 197 -0.95 -9.45 15.15
N VAL A 198 -0.22 -10.25 15.95
CA VAL A 198 1.14 -9.97 16.42
C VAL A 198 2.12 -11.01 15.89
N GLY A 199 3.43 -10.72 15.96
CA GLY A 199 4.45 -11.67 15.54
C GLY A 199 4.41 -12.96 16.36
N PHE A 200 4.89 -14.07 15.80
CA PHE A 200 4.85 -15.39 16.45
C PHE A 200 5.41 -15.39 17.88
N VAL A 201 6.51 -14.66 18.13
CA VAL A 201 7.11 -14.56 19.49
C VAL A 201 6.23 -13.73 20.42
N ASP A 202 5.66 -12.63 19.91
CA ASP A 202 4.78 -11.74 20.67
C ASP A 202 3.43 -12.40 21.00
N SER A 203 3.02 -13.42 20.25
CA SER A 203 1.82 -14.23 20.54
C SER A 203 1.94 -14.98 21.88
N PHE A 204 3.16 -15.29 22.34
CA PHE A 204 3.41 -16.02 23.59
C PHE A 204 3.79 -15.12 24.76
N ILE A 205 3.85 -13.80 24.57
CA ILE A 205 4.24 -12.84 25.60
C ILE A 205 3.16 -11.76 25.71
N PRO A 206 2.57 -11.52 26.90
CA PRO A 206 2.82 -12.17 28.18
C PRO A 206 2.25 -13.60 28.26
N LEU A 207 2.80 -14.43 29.16
CA LEU A 207 2.33 -15.82 29.36
C LEU A 207 0.87 -15.88 29.86
N TRP A 208 0.47 -14.92 30.70
CA TRP A 208 -0.89 -14.81 31.24
C TRP A 208 -1.25 -13.35 31.50
N ALA A 209 -2.53 -13.05 31.48
CA ALA A 209 -3.10 -11.75 31.88
C ALA A 209 -4.42 -11.98 32.60
N TRP A 210 -4.86 -11.01 33.40
CA TRP A 210 -6.23 -11.01 33.92
C TRP A 210 -7.20 -10.59 32.81
N ASP A 211 -8.33 -11.28 32.67
CA ASP A 211 -9.41 -10.88 31.76
C ASP A 211 -10.18 -9.69 32.36
N ILE A 212 -9.52 -8.53 32.37
CA ILE A 212 -10.12 -7.29 32.80
C ILE A 212 -10.94 -6.78 31.61
N PRO A 213 -12.28 -6.68 31.71
CA PRO A 213 -13.06 -6.10 30.63
C PRO A 213 -12.48 -4.71 30.34
N PRO A 214 -12.21 -4.39 29.06
CA PRO A 214 -11.63 -3.10 28.71
C PRO A 214 -12.50 -2.01 29.35
N PRO A 215 -11.89 -1.01 30.03
CA PRO A 215 -12.67 0.01 30.71
C PRO A 215 -13.66 0.55 29.70
N LYS A 216 -14.96 0.40 29.99
CA LYS A 216 -16.05 0.87 29.14
C LYS A 216 -15.62 2.25 28.69
N LYS A 217 -15.35 2.43 27.40
CA LYS A 217 -15.08 3.75 26.84
C LYS A 217 -16.35 4.53 27.15
N VAL A 218 -16.36 5.25 28.27
CA VAL A 218 -17.39 6.23 28.59
C VAL A 218 -17.39 7.07 27.33
N LYS A 219 -18.51 7.04 26.59
CA LYS A 219 -18.68 7.88 25.40
C LYS A 219 -18.45 9.29 25.91
N LYS A 220 -17.22 9.82 25.77
CA LYS A 220 -16.88 11.19 26.13
C LYS A 220 -17.99 12.04 25.55
N SER A 221 -18.71 12.71 26.44
CA SER A 221 -19.88 13.48 26.06
C SER A 221 -19.43 14.50 25.02
N LYS A 222 -20.33 14.92 24.14
CA LYS A 222 -20.02 15.88 23.05
C LYS A 222 -19.32 17.14 23.59
N ALA A 223 -19.58 17.49 24.86
CA ALA A 223 -18.95 18.59 25.60
C ALA A 223 -17.45 18.36 25.86
N GLU A 224 -17.02 17.18 26.29
CA GLU A 224 -15.59 16.89 26.51
C GLU A 224 -14.79 16.86 25.21
N LYS A 225 -15.40 16.39 24.11
CA LYS A 225 -14.77 16.44 22.77
C LYS A 225 -14.62 17.88 22.25
N LEU A 226 -15.51 18.79 22.64
CA LEU A 226 -15.41 20.21 22.30
C LEU A 226 -14.34 20.91 23.14
N ALA A 227 -14.30 20.64 24.45
CA ALA A 227 -13.27 21.19 25.35
C ALA A 227 -11.85 20.74 24.96
N GLU A 228 -11.66 19.46 24.60
CA GLU A 228 -10.34 18.97 24.15
C GLU A 228 -9.92 19.57 22.79
N LYS A 229 -10.89 19.93 21.93
CA LYS A 229 -10.66 20.58 20.63
C LYS A 229 -10.34 22.06 20.79
N GLU A 230 -10.90 22.73 21.80
CA GLU A 230 -10.55 24.11 22.16
C GLU A 230 -9.20 24.19 22.85
N GLN A 231 -8.87 23.27 23.77
CA GLN A 231 -7.54 23.19 24.37
C GLN A 231 -6.44 22.90 23.32
N LYS A 232 -6.71 22.01 22.35
CA LYS A 232 -5.79 21.76 21.22
C LYS A 232 -5.64 22.97 20.30
N LYS A 233 -6.67 23.80 20.13
CA LYS A 233 -6.58 25.06 19.37
C LYS A 233 -5.83 26.15 20.14
N ALA A 234 -6.02 26.26 21.45
CA ALA A 234 -5.30 27.21 22.31
C ALA A 234 -3.80 26.88 22.35
N ASN A 235 -3.45 25.60 22.49
CA ASN A 235 -2.05 25.15 22.53
C ASN A 235 -1.35 25.28 21.15
N LYS A 236 -2.10 25.19 20.05
CA LYS A 236 -1.57 25.47 18.70
C LYS A 236 -1.36 26.97 18.46
N LYS A 237 -2.15 27.82 19.11
CA LYS A 237 -2.03 29.28 19.01
C LYS A 237 -0.84 29.82 19.82
N SER A 238 -0.58 29.30 21.03
CA SER A 238 0.61 29.71 21.80
C SER A 238 1.93 29.24 21.18
N LYS A 239 1.92 28.09 20.47
CA LYS A 239 3.10 27.59 19.75
C LYS A 239 3.47 28.43 18.51
N LEU A 240 2.52 29.18 17.93
CA LEU A 240 2.81 30.13 16.85
C LEU A 240 3.32 31.48 17.36
N THR A 241 2.98 31.89 18.58
CA THR A 241 3.45 33.18 19.13
C THR A 241 4.90 33.11 19.61
N ASN A 242 5.34 31.97 20.15
CA ASN A 242 6.73 31.82 20.64
C ASN A 242 7.77 31.59 19.52
N GLY A 243 7.35 31.21 18.32
CA GLY A 243 8.26 31.01 17.18
C GLY A 243 8.68 32.29 16.45
N ALA A 244 8.04 33.44 16.76
CA ALA A 244 8.34 34.71 16.12
C ALA A 244 9.41 35.54 16.87
N THR A 245 9.79 35.16 18.09
CA THR A 245 10.72 35.93 18.92
C THR A 245 12.18 35.45 18.82
N GLU A 246 12.43 34.21 18.39
CA GLU A 246 13.80 33.67 18.25
C GLU A 246 14.45 33.93 16.87
N ALA A 247 13.67 34.31 15.84
CA ALA A 247 14.20 34.57 14.49
C ALA A 247 14.77 35.99 14.29
N ALA A 248 14.64 36.90 15.26
CA ALA A 248 15.08 38.29 15.14
C ALA A 248 16.48 38.58 15.73
N VAL A 249 17.16 37.60 16.34
CA VAL A 249 18.48 37.82 16.99
C VAL A 249 19.66 37.24 16.20
N ALA A 250 19.42 36.47 15.14
CA ALA A 250 20.48 35.74 14.42
C ALA A 250 20.99 36.38 13.11
N SER A 251 20.65 37.65 12.78
CA SER A 251 21.18 38.34 11.60
C SER A 251 22.00 39.59 11.94
N SER A 252 23.17 39.42 12.57
CA SER A 252 24.29 40.35 12.44
C SER A 252 25.58 39.70 12.90
N GLY A 253 26.48 39.44 11.95
CA GLY A 253 27.82 38.91 12.22
C GLY A 253 28.39 38.25 10.96
N ASN A 254 28.64 39.06 9.92
CA ASN A 254 29.34 38.60 8.72
C ASN A 254 30.86 38.78 8.88
N ASP A 255 31.56 37.84 8.27
CA ASP A 255 32.98 37.51 8.26
C ASP A 255 34.01 38.58 7.78
N THR A 256 35.21 38.47 8.38
CA THR A 256 36.58 38.45 7.78
C THR A 256 37.40 39.74 7.54
N PRO A 257 38.74 39.69 7.73
CA PRO A 257 39.68 40.84 7.79
C PRO A 257 40.50 41.06 6.51
N ALA A 258 41.13 42.24 6.37
CA ALA A 258 42.50 42.47 5.84
C ALA A 258 42.73 43.97 5.52
N LYS A 259 43.76 44.59 6.12
CA LYS A 259 44.89 45.29 5.44
C LYS A 259 45.69 46.25 6.35
N GLU A 260 47.03 46.20 6.15
CA GLU A 260 48.07 47.25 6.26
C GLU A 260 48.26 47.88 7.67
N ASP A 261 49.43 47.92 8.32
CA ASP A 261 50.85 47.75 7.98
C ASP A 261 51.61 46.95 9.07
#